data_AF-A0A929AU41-F1
#
_entry.id   AF-A0A929AU41-F1
#
_cell.length_a   1.000
_cell.length_b   1.000
_cell.length_c   1.000
_cell.angle_alpha   90.00
_cell.angle_beta   90.00
_cell.angle_gamma   90.00
#
_symmetry.space_group_name_H-M   'P 1'
#
loop_
_entity.id
_entity.type
_entity.pdbx_description
1 polymer ?
#
loop_
_entity_poly.entity_id
_entity_poly.type
_entity_poly.pdbx_seq_one_letter_code
_entity_poly.pdbx_strand_id
1 'polypeptide(L)'
;MTILDTNLSNFVGYFEFITDDCGFLLPSSQKERLETLCRDLKNAIANHRKGEMQKLSEDAKREIENLPDKIKIILACRDGIARAYQIEPNQARAMEAKLWQMIDAMRRDNEYEAERLFRELAQDIRPYLEREIPTVSIATGLTR
;
A
#
# COMPACT_ATOMS: atom_id res chain seq x y z
N MET A 1 -10.37 17.41 -5.92
CA MET A 1 -10.20 15.97 -5.62
C MET A 1 -11.02 15.66 -4.39
N THR A 2 -11.99 14.76 -4.48
CA THR A 2 -12.86 14.38 -3.35
C THR A 2 -12.19 13.32 -2.48
N ILE A 3 -12.63 13.14 -1.22
CA ILE A 3 -12.13 12.07 -0.33
C ILE A 3 -12.25 10.69 -1.00
N LEU A 4 -13.31 10.50 -1.79
CA LEU A 4 -13.54 9.29 -2.57
C LEU A 4 -12.44 9.07 -3.62
N ASP A 5 -12.05 10.12 -4.36
CA ASP A 5 -10.98 10.03 -5.37
C ASP A 5 -9.63 9.65 -4.74
N THR A 6 -9.30 10.19 -3.56
CA THR A 6 -8.07 9.86 -2.83
C THR A 6 -8.05 8.39 -2.40
N ASN A 7 -9.16 7.89 -1.86
CA ASN A 7 -9.26 6.49 -1.42
C ASN A 7 -9.15 5.52 -2.60
N LEU A 8 -9.79 5.83 -3.73
CA LEU A 8 -9.71 5.00 -4.93
C LEU A 8 -8.29 5.00 -5.53
N SER A 9 -7.61 6.15 -5.51
CA SER A 9 -6.22 6.24 -5.95
C SER A 9 -5.29 5.40 -5.08
N ASN A 10 -5.54 5.31 -3.78
CA ASN A 10 -4.80 4.41 -2.89
C ASN A 10 -5.04 2.94 -3.24
N PHE A 11 -6.28 2.54 -3.53
CA PHE A 11 -6.57 1.17 -3.98
C PHE A 11 -5.85 0.82 -5.29
N VAL A 12 -5.85 1.73 -6.26
CA VAL A 12 -5.10 1.56 -7.51
C VAL A 12 -3.62 1.34 -7.21
N GLY A 13 -3.02 2.19 -6.38
CA GLY A 13 -1.60 2.06 -6.03
C GLY A 13 -1.25 0.79 -5.27
N TYR A 14 -2.18 0.23 -4.48
CA TYR A 14 -1.99 -1.09 -3.86
C TYR A 14 -2.08 -2.21 -4.88
N PHE A 15 -3.08 -2.17 -5.77
CA PHE A 15 -3.29 -3.24 -6.73
C PHE A 15 -2.15 -3.32 -7.75
N GLU A 16 -1.67 -2.18 -8.26
CA GLU A 16 -0.48 -2.14 -9.12
C GLU A 16 0.74 -2.75 -8.43
N PHE A 17 1.05 -2.30 -7.22
CA PHE A 17 2.16 -2.84 -6.45
C PHE A 17 2.02 -4.36 -6.22
N ILE A 18 0.81 -4.83 -5.90
CA ILE A 18 0.59 -6.27 -5.69
C ILE A 18 0.79 -7.04 -6.99
N THR A 19 0.21 -6.60 -8.11
CA THR A 19 0.24 -7.34 -9.38
C THR A 19 1.65 -7.39 -9.96
N ASP A 20 2.41 -6.31 -9.80
CA ASP A 20 3.72 -6.12 -10.42
C ASP A 20 4.81 -6.79 -9.58
N ASP A 21 4.78 -6.59 -8.26
CA ASP A 21 5.89 -6.98 -7.38
C ASP A 21 5.61 -8.21 -6.54
N CYS A 22 4.35 -8.40 -6.13
CA CYS A 22 3.92 -9.49 -5.24
C CYS A 22 3.08 -10.56 -5.95
N GLY A 23 2.93 -10.48 -7.28
CA GLY A 23 2.01 -11.35 -8.02
C GLY A 23 2.33 -12.84 -7.92
N PHE A 24 3.58 -13.19 -7.58
CA PHE A 24 4.01 -14.57 -7.34
C PHE A 24 3.40 -15.19 -6.06
N LEU A 25 2.90 -14.37 -5.13
CA LEU A 25 2.21 -14.80 -3.92
C LEU A 25 0.69 -14.99 -4.12
N LEU A 26 0.19 -14.73 -5.33
CA LEU A 26 -1.24 -14.79 -5.64
C LEU A 26 -1.61 -16.02 -6.47
N PRO A 27 -2.78 -16.62 -6.21
CA PRO A 27 -3.44 -17.48 -7.20
C PRO A 27 -3.72 -16.68 -8.49
N SER A 28 -3.55 -17.29 -9.67
CA SER A 28 -3.75 -16.61 -10.96
C SER A 28 -5.13 -15.95 -11.07
N SER A 29 -6.17 -16.61 -10.58
CA SER A 29 -7.54 -16.06 -10.58
C SER A 29 -7.69 -14.81 -9.70
N GLN A 30 -6.94 -14.69 -8.61
CA GLN A 30 -6.94 -13.51 -7.77
C GLN A 30 -6.16 -12.36 -8.42
N LYS A 31 -5.06 -12.67 -9.09
CA LYS A 31 -4.30 -11.69 -9.87
C LYS A 31 -5.16 -11.07 -10.98
N GLU A 32 -5.86 -11.87 -11.77
CA GLU A 32 -6.75 -11.38 -12.83
C GLU A 32 -7.89 -10.49 -12.30
N ARG A 33 -8.46 -10.84 -11.14
CA ARG A 33 -9.48 -9.99 -10.47
C ARG A 33 -8.90 -8.64 -10.06
N LEU A 34 -7.71 -8.61 -9.47
CA LEU A 34 -7.04 -7.38 -9.06
C LEU A 34 -6.70 -6.49 -10.26
N GLU A 35 -6.18 -7.06 -11.34
CA GLU A 35 -5.88 -6.32 -12.57
C GLU A 35 -7.15 -5.72 -13.19
N THR A 36 -8.24 -6.49 -13.23
CA THR A 36 -9.56 -6.02 -13.71
C THR A 36 -10.07 -4.88 -12.85
N LEU A 37 -10.06 -5.05 -11.52
CA LEU A 37 -10.54 -4.05 -10.59
C LEU A 37 -9.71 -2.77 -10.63
N CYS A 38 -8.38 -2.89 -10.77
CA CYS A 38 -7.47 -1.78 -10.95
C CYS A 38 -7.79 -0.98 -12.23
N ARG A 39 -8.01 -1.67 -13.36
CA ARG A 39 -8.43 -1.02 -14.62
C ARG A 39 -9.77 -0.30 -14.48
N ASP A 40 -10.75 -0.94 -13.86
CA ASP A 40 -12.09 -0.38 -13.70
C ASP A 40 -12.08 0.84 -12.76
N LEU A 41 -11.29 0.79 -11.69
CA LEU A 41 -11.05 1.92 -10.80
C LEU A 41 -10.43 3.12 -11.53
N LYS A 42 -9.35 2.89 -12.29
CA LYS A 42 -8.70 3.94 -13.10
C LYS A 42 -9.69 4.58 -14.09
N ASN A 43 -10.48 3.76 -14.77
CA ASN A 43 -11.51 4.23 -15.70
C ASN A 43 -12.59 5.05 -14.98
N ALA A 44 -13.08 4.59 -13.83
CA ALA A 44 -14.08 5.31 -13.07
C ALA A 44 -13.55 6.67 -12.57
N ILE A 45 -12.31 6.73 -12.08
CA ILE A 45 -11.60 7.96 -11.68
C ILE A 45 -11.50 8.93 -12.86
N ALA A 46 -10.95 8.47 -13.98
CA ALA A 46 -10.72 9.30 -15.16
C ALA A 46 -12.01 9.89 -15.75
N ASN A 47 -13.14 9.18 -15.60
CA ASN A 47 -14.43 9.59 -16.14
C ASN A 47 -15.39 10.17 -15.08
N HIS A 48 -14.94 10.41 -13.85
CA HIS A 48 -15.75 10.93 -12.74
C HIS A 48 -17.08 10.20 -12.50
N ARG A 49 -17.09 8.88 -12.70
CA ARG A 49 -18.30 8.04 -12.61
C ARG A 49 -18.66 7.72 -11.16
N LYS A 50 -19.20 8.71 -10.43
CA LYS A 50 -19.48 8.63 -8.98
C LYS A 50 -20.26 7.40 -8.54
N GLY A 51 -21.26 6.96 -9.31
CA GLY A 51 -22.03 5.76 -8.99
C GLY A 51 -21.20 4.48 -9.07
N GLU A 52 -20.32 4.37 -10.05
CA GLU A 52 -19.41 3.22 -10.21
C GLU A 52 -18.29 3.26 -9.15
N MET A 53 -17.78 4.45 -8.84
CA MET A 53 -16.74 4.66 -7.83
C MET A 53 -17.08 4.08 -6.46
N GLN A 54 -18.33 4.25 -5.99
CA GLN A 54 -18.73 3.73 -4.67
C GLN A 54 -18.74 2.20 -4.66
N LYS A 55 -19.36 1.58 -5.67
CA LYS A 55 -19.37 0.13 -5.82
C LYS A 55 -17.95 -0.44 -5.92
N LEU A 56 -17.12 0.14 -6.79
CA LEU A 56 -15.74 -0.29 -6.98
C LEU A 56 -14.90 -0.10 -5.71
N SER A 57 -15.19 0.92 -4.89
CA SER A 57 -14.54 1.07 -3.58
C SER A 57 -14.90 -0.07 -2.62
N GLU A 58 -16.14 -0.53 -2.62
CA GLU A 58 -16.57 -1.64 -1.75
C GLU A 58 -15.99 -2.96 -2.22
N ASP A 59 -15.98 -3.19 -3.53
CA ASP A 59 -15.35 -4.37 -4.14
C ASP A 59 -13.83 -4.39 -3.88
N ALA A 60 -13.16 -3.22 -3.94
CA ALA A 60 -11.74 -3.08 -3.62
C ALA A 60 -11.43 -3.40 -2.16
N LYS A 61 -12.24 -2.91 -1.22
CA LYS A 61 -12.10 -3.25 0.21
C LYS A 61 -12.22 -4.75 0.43
N ARG A 62 -13.26 -5.37 -0.16
CA ARG A 62 -13.49 -6.81 -0.05
C ARG A 62 -12.32 -7.62 -0.61
N GLU A 63 -11.76 -7.21 -1.75
CA GLU A 63 -10.62 -7.94 -2.31
C GLU A 63 -9.37 -7.80 -1.43
N ILE A 64 -9.12 -6.62 -0.83
CA ILE A 64 -8.02 -6.43 0.14
C ILE A 64 -8.19 -7.33 1.37
N GLU A 65 -9.41 -7.43 1.90
CA GLU A 65 -9.71 -8.32 3.04
C GLU A 65 -9.45 -9.80 2.71
N ASN A 66 -9.62 -10.17 1.44
CA ASN A 66 -9.40 -11.53 0.94
C ASN A 66 -7.96 -11.81 0.46
N LEU A 67 -7.04 -10.85 0.60
CA LEU A 67 -5.64 -11.08 0.24
C LEU A 67 -4.98 -12.11 1.18
N PRO A 68 -4.01 -12.89 0.67
CA PRO A 68 -3.13 -13.70 1.49
C PRO A 68 -2.44 -12.89 2.59
N ASP A 69 -2.23 -13.49 3.77
CA ASP A 69 -1.61 -12.81 4.91
C ASP A 69 -0.20 -12.30 4.59
N LYS A 70 0.59 -13.04 3.81
CA LYS A 70 1.91 -12.60 3.33
C LYS A 70 1.81 -11.25 2.60
N ILE A 71 0.79 -11.04 1.77
CA ILE A 71 0.57 -9.77 1.05
C ILE A 71 0.09 -8.68 2.00
N LYS A 72 -0.81 -8.98 2.93
CA LYS A 72 -1.28 -8.00 3.93
C LYS A 72 -0.12 -7.47 4.78
N ILE A 73 0.82 -8.33 5.15
CA ILE A 73 2.05 -7.94 5.86
C ILE A 73 2.88 -6.97 5.01
N ILE A 74 3.12 -7.30 3.74
CA ILE A 74 3.87 -6.43 2.83
C ILE A 74 3.19 -5.05 2.70
N LEU A 75 1.86 -5.00 2.56
CA LEU A 75 1.11 -3.75 2.49
C LEU A 75 1.24 -2.93 3.79
N ALA A 76 1.13 -3.57 4.95
CA ALA A 76 1.30 -2.90 6.24
C ALA A 76 2.72 -2.31 6.38
N CYS A 77 3.74 -3.04 5.92
CA CYS A 77 5.12 -2.52 5.88
C CYS A 77 5.23 -1.31 4.94
N ARG A 78 4.66 -1.40 3.73
CA ARG A 78 4.66 -0.30 2.75
C ARG A 78 3.99 0.95 3.31
N ASP A 79 2.86 0.80 4.00
CA ASP A 79 2.15 1.92 4.63
C ASP A 79 2.99 2.55 5.75
N GLY A 80 3.59 1.73 6.61
CA GLY A 80 4.50 2.20 7.67
C GLY A 80 5.69 2.98 7.12
N ILE A 81 6.29 2.50 6.03
CA ILE A 81 7.39 3.19 5.33
C ILE A 81 6.90 4.51 4.71
N ALA A 82 5.72 4.53 4.09
CA ALA A 82 5.16 5.75 3.53
C ALA A 82 4.94 6.83 4.62
N ARG A 83 4.54 6.44 5.83
CA ARG A 83 4.47 7.34 7.00
C ARG A 83 5.85 7.80 7.43
N ALA A 84 6.81 6.88 7.51
CA ALA A 84 8.19 7.22 7.85
C ALA A 84 8.79 8.22 6.88
N TYR A 85 8.48 8.14 5.58
CA TYR A 85 8.91 9.11 4.58
C TYR A 85 8.47 10.55 4.87
N GLN A 86 7.34 10.73 5.57
CA GLN A 86 6.86 12.05 5.97
C GLN A 86 7.63 12.65 7.15
N ILE A 87 8.34 11.83 7.93
CA ILE A 87 8.95 12.21 9.21
C ILE A 87 10.48 12.12 9.13
N GLU A 88 11.01 10.98 8.69
CA GLU A 88 12.45 10.66 8.62
C GLU A 88 12.80 9.97 7.27
N PRO A 89 12.95 10.74 6.17
CA PRO A 89 13.13 10.17 4.82
C PRO A 89 14.34 9.25 4.65
N ASN A 90 15.44 9.52 5.35
CA ASN A 90 16.65 8.69 5.27
C ASN A 90 16.43 7.30 5.88
N GLN A 91 15.75 7.24 7.03
CA GLN A 91 15.38 5.97 7.66
C GLN A 91 14.36 5.22 6.81
N ALA A 92 13.40 5.94 6.21
CA ALA A 92 12.41 5.35 5.31
C ALA A 92 13.04 4.67 4.08
N ARG A 93 14.07 5.25 3.47
CA ARG A 93 14.82 4.62 2.36
C ARG A 93 15.48 3.31 2.78
N ALA A 94 16.06 3.25 3.97
CA ALA A 94 16.67 2.02 4.48
C ALA A 94 15.61 0.93 4.72
N MET A 95 14.45 1.30 5.26
CA MET A 95 13.32 0.38 5.45
C MET A 95 12.73 -0.10 4.11
N GLU A 96 12.64 0.77 3.11
CA GLU A 96 12.21 0.40 1.76
C GLU A 96 13.15 -0.61 1.12
N ALA A 97 14.47 -0.39 1.21
CA ALA A 97 15.45 -1.37 0.72
C ALA A 97 15.27 -2.74 1.41
N LYS A 98 14.99 -2.75 2.72
CA LYS A 98 14.73 -3.98 3.48
C LYS A 98 13.42 -4.66 3.07
N LEU A 99 12.37 -3.90 2.80
CA LEU A 99 11.11 -4.41 2.23
C LEU A 99 11.35 -5.14 0.91
N TRP A 100 12.14 -4.54 0.01
CA TRP A 100 12.49 -5.17 -1.27
C TRP A 100 13.32 -6.44 -1.11
N GLN A 101 14.28 -6.46 -0.18
CA GLN A 101 15.03 -7.67 0.16
C GLN A 101 14.11 -8.77 0.69
N MET A 102 13.12 -8.42 1.51
CA MET A 102 12.14 -9.37 2.05
C MET A 102 11.28 -9.97 0.93
N ILE A 103 10.79 -9.14 -0.01
CA ILE A 103 10.01 -9.60 -1.16
C ILE A 103 10.85 -10.52 -2.06
N ASP A 104 12.12 -10.19 -2.31
CA ASP A 104 13.03 -11.06 -3.09
C ASP A 104 13.31 -12.39 -2.39
N ALA A 105 13.50 -12.38 -1.06
CA ALA A 105 13.63 -13.61 -0.27
C ALA A 105 12.38 -14.49 -0.37
N MET A 106 11.18 -13.90 -0.27
CA MET A 106 9.91 -14.61 -0.48
C MET A 106 9.79 -15.17 -1.89
N ARG A 107 10.24 -14.43 -2.92
CA ARG A 107 10.21 -14.87 -4.31
C ARG A 107 11.11 -16.08 -4.58
N ARG A 108 12.18 -16.24 -3.79
CA ARG A 108 13.11 -17.36 -3.87
C ARG A 108 12.77 -18.50 -2.91
N ASP A 109 11.57 -18.47 -2.31
CA ASP A 109 11.12 -19.41 -1.27
C ASP A 109 12.09 -19.52 -0.07
N ASN A 110 12.86 -18.46 0.20
CA ASN A 110 13.75 -18.40 1.36
C ASN A 110 12.97 -17.84 2.57
N GLU A 111 12.14 -18.70 3.16
CA GLU A 111 11.25 -18.31 4.27
C GLU A 111 12.01 -17.83 5.50
N TYR A 112 13.17 -18.42 5.80
CA TYR A 112 14.01 -18.00 6.93
C TYR A 112 14.49 -16.56 6.77
N GLU A 113 15.02 -16.22 5.60
CA GLU A 113 15.53 -14.87 5.34
C GLU A 113 14.39 -13.85 5.26
N ALA A 114 13.27 -14.21 4.63
CA ALA A 114 12.08 -13.37 4.60
C ALA A 114 11.57 -13.06 6.02
N GLU A 115 11.50 -14.06 6.89
CA GLU A 115 11.07 -13.90 8.28
C GLU A 115 12.05 -13.06 9.10
N ARG A 116 13.36 -13.25 8.92
CA ARG A 116 14.39 -12.44 9.58
C ARG A 116 14.24 -10.97 9.19
N LEU A 117 14.15 -10.68 7.89
CA LEU A 117 13.98 -9.33 7.37
C LEU A 117 12.66 -8.70 7.84
N PHE A 118 11.58 -9.49 7.90
CA PHE A 118 10.29 -9.02 8.42
C PHE A 118 10.41 -8.56 9.88
N ARG A 119 11.04 -9.36 10.77
CA ARG A 119 11.18 -8.98 12.19
C ARG A 119 11.95 -7.70 12.38
N GLU A 120 13.04 -7.54 11.64
CA GLU A 120 13.85 -6.31 11.67
C GLU A 120 13.04 -5.12 11.14
N LEU A 121 12.36 -5.29 10.00
CA LEU A 121 11.55 -4.24 9.41
C LEU A 121 10.37 -3.85 10.31
N ALA A 122 9.73 -4.81 10.97
CA ALA A 122 8.64 -4.55 11.90
C ALA A 122 9.10 -3.70 13.10
N GLN A 123 10.31 -3.94 13.61
CA GLN A 123 10.89 -3.10 14.66
C GLN A 123 11.15 -1.67 14.18
N ASP A 124 11.69 -1.51 12.97
CA ASP A 124 11.97 -0.19 12.40
C ASP A 124 10.68 0.59 12.10
N ILE A 125 9.63 -0.08 11.66
CA ILE A 125 8.36 0.54 11.26
C ILE A 125 7.49 0.91 12.47
N ARG A 126 7.54 0.13 13.55
CA ARG A 126 6.65 0.27 14.71
C ARG A 126 6.49 1.72 15.22
N PRO A 127 7.56 2.53 15.37
CA PRO A 127 7.42 3.92 15.83
C PRO A 127 6.54 4.77 14.91
N TYR A 128 6.49 4.50 13.60
CA TYR A 128 5.73 5.27 12.62
C TYR A 128 4.26 4.82 12.50
N LEU A 129 3.94 3.63 13.00
CA LEU A 129 2.55 3.18 13.14
C LEU A 129 1.90 3.81 14.38
N GLU A 130 2.67 4.01 15.45
CA GLU A 130 2.23 4.57 16.73
C GLU A 130 2.24 6.11 16.76
N ARG A 131 3.08 6.76 15.94
CA ARG A 131 3.15 8.23 15.83
C ARG A 131 2.03 8.79 14.96
N GLU A 132 1.40 9.88 15.43
CA GLU A 132 0.58 10.71 14.57
C GLU A 132 1.47 11.43 13.55
N ILE A 133 1.09 11.37 12.27
CA ILE A 133 1.77 12.14 11.22
C ILE A 133 1.46 13.61 11.49
N PRO A 134 2.47 14.50 11.59
CA PRO A 134 2.22 15.92 11.74
C PRO A 134 1.37 16.41 10.55
N THR A 135 0.09 16.68 10.79
CA THR A 135 -0.73 17.42 9.84
C THR A 135 -0.18 18.83 9.82
N VAL A 136 0.69 19.13 8.87
CA VAL A 136 1.10 20.50 8.59
C VAL A 136 -0.15 21.22 8.08
N SER A 137 -0.90 21.79 9.02
CA SER A 137 -1.85 22.86 8.75
C SER A 137 -1.02 24.00 8.20
N ILE A 138 -1.11 24.23 6.89
CA ILE A 138 -0.71 25.50 6.30
C ILE A 138 -1.75 26.52 6.76
N ALA A 139 -1.69 26.89 8.03
CA ALA A 139 -2.15 28.17 8.50
C ALA A 139 -1.12 29.19 8.02
N THR A 140 -1.14 29.52 6.73
CA THR A 140 -0.61 30.80 6.28
C THR A 140 -1.51 31.86 6.89
N GLY A 141 -1.09 32.36 8.06
CA GLY A 141 -1.58 33.61 8.61
C GLY A 141 -1.36 34.71 7.59
N LEU A 142 -2.45 35.17 6.99
CA LEU A 142 -2.52 36.53 6.48
C LEU A 142 -2.70 37.43 7.70
N THR A 143 -1.58 37.83 8.29
CA THR A 143 -1.48 39.03 9.11
C THR A 143 -2.01 40.21 8.31
N ARG A 144 -2.97 40.93 8.90
CA ARG A 144 -3.33 42.29 8.53
C ARG A 144 -2.65 43.24 9.50
#